data_AF-A0A1F9RYD1-F1
#
_entry.id   AF-A0A1F9RYD1-F1
#
_cell.length_a   1.000
_cell.length_b   1.000
_cell.length_c   1.000
_cell.angle_alpha   90.00
_cell.angle_beta   90.00
_cell.angle_gamma   90.00
#
_symmetry.space_group_name_H-M   'P 1'
#
loop_
_entity.id
_entity.type
_entity.pdbx_description
1 polymer ?
#
loop_
_entity_poly.entity_id
_entity_poly.type
_entity_poly.pdbx_seq_one_letter_code
_entity_poly.pdbx_strand_id
1 'polypeptide(L)'
;MSDTKQLFKPEDRGFDFGTAVAEAGRCLLCHDAPCSQGCPAGTDPGTFIRKLRLRNVTGAIRTVKENNILGGACGVLCPVARLCEKECAACGIDRPIRIGKLQRFLVEQSWRTDFRVFAGRPRPAGEKRVAVIGAGPAGLSCAAELAKLGIPVTVFEARPEAGGVLRYGVPEFRLPKAFLEGEIADVRSLGVEFRFGKRIPSRAAAEALLGKGFSAVFLGIGLWKASRLEGKPRDVAGLLSSVDFLAALRDGRKVAVGRAVKGRTVAVIGGGSVAIDCARCALRLGAQDVYLLYRRSYAQMPAEEDERQEALLEGVHFLLLNQPVGYLTDPRGGLRGVSLRRTRLGVKDASGRRRPEELTGSDWALEAQVAVEAIGNEPEDGLGLIRADARDCRTAKAGVFAGGDIVRGPDLVVRAVLDGKTAARSIARFLTRGRSPQKAAR
;
A
#
# COMPACT_ATOMS: atom_id res chain seq x y z
N MET A 1 3.70 7.97 -32.54
CA MET A 1 3.74 7.21 -31.27
C MET A 1 3.76 8.24 -30.15
N SER A 2 2.63 8.52 -29.49
CA SER A 2 2.68 9.43 -28.34
C SER A 2 3.57 8.81 -27.28
N ASP A 3 4.48 9.61 -26.76
CA ASP A 3 5.55 9.17 -25.88
C ASP A 3 4.93 8.58 -24.60
N THR A 4 5.01 7.27 -24.40
CA THR A 4 4.37 6.52 -23.29
C THR A 4 4.80 7.02 -21.91
N LYS A 5 5.87 7.83 -21.86
CA LYS A 5 6.33 8.57 -20.67
C LYS A 5 5.40 9.73 -20.29
N GLN A 6 4.72 10.38 -21.24
CA GLN A 6 3.79 11.47 -20.95
C GLN A 6 2.50 11.00 -20.28
N LEU A 7 2.04 9.79 -20.61
CA LEU A 7 0.77 9.22 -20.14
C LEU A 7 0.74 8.91 -18.62
N PHE A 8 1.90 8.84 -17.96
CA PHE A 8 2.01 8.50 -16.54
C PHE A 8 2.87 9.51 -15.77
N LYS A 9 2.90 10.77 -16.22
CA LYS A 9 3.57 11.83 -15.46
C LYS A 9 2.92 11.96 -14.07
N PRO A 10 3.71 12.18 -13.01
CA PRO A 10 3.15 12.43 -11.68
C PRO A 10 2.24 13.67 -11.69
N GLU A 11 1.07 13.55 -11.09
CA GLU A 11 0.04 14.61 -11.11
C GLU A 11 0.33 15.73 -10.11
N ASP A 12 0.74 15.36 -8.89
CA ASP A 12 1.09 16.33 -7.86
C ASP A 12 2.60 16.57 -7.86
N ARG A 13 3.00 17.80 -8.25
CA ARG A 13 4.39 18.29 -8.15
C ARG A 13 4.87 18.39 -6.70
N GLY A 14 4.01 18.15 -5.72
CA GLY A 14 4.30 18.29 -4.30
C GLY A 14 4.44 19.76 -3.91
N PHE A 15 4.86 20.00 -2.67
CA PHE A 15 5.23 21.36 -2.27
C PHE A 15 6.67 21.69 -2.67
N ASP A 16 6.88 22.93 -3.07
CA ASP A 16 8.20 23.55 -2.98
C ASP A 16 8.48 24.03 -1.55
N PHE A 17 9.68 24.59 -1.33
CA PHE A 17 10.09 25.00 0.01
C PHE A 17 9.22 26.13 0.58
N GLY A 18 8.91 27.15 -0.24
CA GLY A 18 8.09 28.28 0.18
C GLY A 18 6.67 27.86 0.57
N THR A 19 6.04 27.03 -0.26
CA THR A 19 4.68 26.51 -0.03
C THR A 19 4.65 25.61 1.21
N ALA A 20 5.64 24.74 1.38
CA ALA A 20 5.71 23.87 2.56
C ALA A 20 5.87 24.68 3.86
N VAL A 21 6.70 25.73 3.82
CA VAL A 21 6.88 26.66 4.93
C VAL A 21 5.59 27.43 5.24
N ALA A 22 4.91 27.94 4.22
CA ALA A 22 3.66 28.67 4.38
C ALA A 22 2.55 27.77 4.96
N GLU A 23 2.44 26.54 4.45
CA GLU A 23 1.50 25.54 4.96
C GLU A 23 1.82 25.15 6.41
N ALA A 24 3.09 24.93 6.75
CA ALA A 24 3.50 24.66 8.14
C ALA A 24 3.22 25.86 9.07
N GLY A 25 3.25 27.09 8.54
CA GLY A 25 2.90 28.32 9.26
C GLY A 25 1.45 28.35 9.77
N ARG A 26 0.53 27.64 9.11
CA ARG A 26 -0.87 27.50 9.55
C ARG A 26 -1.03 26.59 10.78
N CYS A 27 -0.06 25.75 11.11
CA CYS A 27 -0.16 24.79 12.20
C CYS A 27 -0.31 25.49 13.54
N LEU A 28 -1.31 25.13 14.34
CA LEU A 28 -1.61 25.74 15.64
C LEU A 28 -0.63 25.36 16.78
N LEU A 29 0.33 24.46 16.52
CA LEU A 29 1.29 23.96 17.52
C LEU A 29 0.60 23.42 18.79
N CYS A 30 -0.46 22.64 18.59
CA CYS A 30 -1.24 22.04 19.68
C CYS A 30 -0.33 21.25 20.64
N HIS A 31 -0.56 21.39 21.94
CA HIS A 31 0.22 20.72 22.97
C HIS A 31 0.02 19.19 22.95
N ASP A 32 -1.24 18.77 22.85
CA ASP A 32 -1.71 17.38 22.76
C ASP A 32 -1.52 16.76 21.37
N ALA A 33 -1.41 17.60 20.34
CA ALA A 33 -1.16 17.23 18.94
C ALA A 33 -2.04 16.06 18.46
N PRO A 34 -3.37 16.23 18.35
CA PRO A 34 -4.30 15.14 18.01
C PRO A 34 -3.97 14.47 16.65
N CYS A 35 -3.41 15.23 15.71
CA CYS A 35 -2.90 14.69 14.45
C CYS A 35 -1.78 13.62 14.61
N SER A 36 -0.96 13.69 15.67
CA SER A 36 0.03 12.67 16.02
C SER A 36 -0.61 11.40 16.57
N GLN A 37 -1.69 11.54 17.35
CA GLN A 37 -2.46 10.39 17.83
C GLN A 37 -3.25 9.72 16.69
N GLY A 38 -3.72 10.50 15.71
CA GLY A 38 -4.44 10.02 14.54
C GLY A 38 -3.57 9.29 13.50
N CYS A 39 -2.25 9.22 13.67
CA CYS A 39 -1.34 8.54 12.74
C CYS A 39 -1.07 7.09 13.19
N PRO A 40 -1.56 6.05 12.49
CA PRO A 40 -1.38 4.66 12.92
C PRO A 40 0.08 4.23 13.02
N ALA A 41 0.96 4.74 12.15
CA ALA A 41 2.38 4.42 12.17
C ALA A 41 3.17 5.21 13.24
N GLY A 42 2.54 6.18 13.92
CA GLY A 42 3.22 7.05 14.89
C GLY A 42 4.31 7.91 14.25
N THR A 43 4.03 8.53 13.08
CA THR A 43 5.00 9.36 12.34
C THR A 43 5.26 10.72 13.02
N ASP A 44 4.36 11.13 13.91
CA ASP A 44 4.43 12.36 14.71
C ASP A 44 4.40 13.70 13.91
N PRO A 45 3.28 14.02 13.23
CA PRO A 45 3.05 15.32 12.58
C PRO A 45 3.27 16.53 13.47
N GLY A 46 2.83 16.50 14.72
CA GLY A 46 3.02 17.61 15.66
C GLY A 46 4.49 18.04 15.74
N THR A 47 5.39 17.08 15.93
CA THR A 47 6.83 17.36 16.04
C THR A 47 7.44 17.78 14.71
N PHE A 48 7.23 17.05 13.62
CA PHE A 48 7.93 17.41 12.37
C PHE A 48 7.43 18.72 11.77
N ILE A 49 6.13 19.04 11.92
CA ILE A 49 5.57 20.30 11.43
C ILE A 49 6.06 21.46 12.30
N ARG A 50 6.13 21.29 13.63
CA ARG A 50 6.73 22.30 14.52
C ARG A 50 8.16 22.62 14.13
N LYS A 51 8.98 21.59 13.86
CA LYS A 51 10.38 21.78 13.42
C LYS A 51 10.46 22.51 12.08
N LEU A 52 9.63 22.14 11.10
CA LEU A 52 9.57 22.82 9.81
C LEU A 52 9.10 24.28 9.93
N ARG A 53 8.08 24.54 10.75
CA ARG A 53 7.57 25.89 11.05
C ARG A 53 8.68 26.78 11.62
N LEU A 54 9.52 26.23 12.50
CA LEU A 54 10.69 26.90 13.10
C LEU A 54 11.96 26.83 12.23
N ARG A 55 11.85 26.46 10.95
CA ARG A 55 12.97 26.36 9.99
C ARG A 55 14.05 25.33 10.35
N ASN A 56 13.81 24.45 11.31
CA ASN A 56 14.63 23.27 11.57
C ASN A 56 14.27 22.14 10.60
N VAL A 57 14.65 22.31 9.33
CA VAL A 57 14.30 21.38 8.24
C VAL A 57 14.93 20.01 8.46
N THR A 58 16.22 19.94 8.77
CA THR A 58 16.93 18.67 9.00
C THR A 58 16.36 17.91 10.20
N GLY A 59 15.98 18.62 11.26
CA GLY A 59 15.29 18.04 12.40
C GLY A 59 13.90 17.50 12.06
N ALA A 60 13.15 18.19 11.19
CA ALA A 60 11.85 17.72 10.70
C ALA A 60 11.98 16.46 9.84
N ILE A 61 12.96 16.44 8.92
CA ILE A 61 13.30 15.26 8.10
C ILE A 61 13.65 14.07 8.98
N ARG A 62 14.52 14.28 9.99
CA ARG A 62 14.93 13.23 10.93
C ARG A 62 13.72 12.65 11.66
N THR A 63 12.81 13.49 12.15
CA THR A 63 11.57 13.02 12.82
C THR A 63 10.75 12.11 11.90
N VAL A 64 10.49 12.52 10.65
CA VAL A 64 9.70 11.69 9.72
C VAL A 64 10.39 10.34 9.49
N LYS A 65 11.66 10.33 9.09
CA LYS A 65 12.37 9.09 8.71
C LYS A 65 12.64 8.16 9.89
N GLU A 66 12.97 8.71 11.06
CA GLU A 66 13.20 7.88 12.26
C GLU A 66 11.91 7.22 12.72
N ASN A 67 10.78 7.94 12.67
CA ASN A 67 9.49 7.41 13.10
C ASN A 67 8.81 6.52 12.06
N ASN A 68 9.01 6.78 10.77
CA ASN A 68 8.40 6.02 9.69
C ASN A 68 9.35 5.92 8.50
N ILE A 69 9.93 4.73 8.30
CA ILE A 69 10.88 4.49 7.21
C ILE A 69 10.25 4.59 5.80
N LEU A 70 8.92 4.51 5.73
CA LEU A 70 8.12 4.71 4.50
C LEU A 70 7.29 6.00 4.61
N GLY A 71 7.83 7.03 5.28
CA GLY A 71 7.17 8.31 5.49
C GLY A 71 6.78 9.00 4.18
N GLY A 72 7.59 8.89 3.13
CA GLY A 72 7.29 9.45 1.82
C GLY A 72 6.08 8.77 1.19
N ALA A 73 6.10 7.44 1.05
CA ALA A 73 5.01 6.66 0.49
C ALA A 73 3.71 6.83 1.29
N CYS A 74 3.78 6.86 2.63
CA CYS A 74 2.61 7.18 3.47
C CYS A 74 2.12 8.62 3.25
N GLY A 75 3.00 9.58 2.98
CA GLY A 75 2.62 10.96 2.66
C GLY A 75 1.89 11.09 1.32
N VAL A 76 2.09 10.12 0.41
CA VAL A 76 1.44 10.03 -0.90
C VAL A 76 0.14 9.24 -0.85
N LEU A 77 0.10 8.14 -0.09
CA LEU A 77 -0.95 7.11 -0.20
C LEU A 77 -1.89 7.02 0.99
N CYS A 78 -1.57 7.66 2.13
CA CYS A 78 -2.48 7.61 3.26
C CYS A 78 -3.79 8.33 2.94
N PRO A 79 -4.93 7.77 3.36
CA PRO A 79 -6.21 8.48 3.34
C PRO A 79 -6.25 9.49 4.49
N VAL A 80 -5.46 10.56 4.38
CA VAL A 80 -5.20 11.52 5.46
C VAL A 80 -6.47 12.20 5.98
N ALA A 81 -7.45 12.42 5.09
CA ALA A 81 -8.78 12.94 5.43
C ALA A 81 -9.59 12.04 6.39
N ARG A 82 -9.17 10.78 6.58
CA ARG A 82 -9.74 9.82 7.52
C ARG A 82 -8.81 9.49 8.69
N LEU A 83 -7.59 10.04 8.68
CA LEU A 83 -6.51 9.75 9.63
C LEU A 83 -6.01 11.07 10.25
N CYS A 84 -4.71 11.35 10.14
CA CYS A 84 -4.08 12.47 10.84
C CYS A 84 -4.64 13.86 10.50
N GLU A 85 -5.12 14.09 9.27
CA GLU A 85 -5.71 15.38 8.89
C GLU A 85 -7.14 15.53 9.42
N LYS A 86 -7.90 14.44 9.52
CA LYS A 86 -9.22 14.42 10.17
C LYS A 86 -9.14 14.92 11.61
N GLU A 87 -8.12 14.47 12.35
CA GLU A 87 -7.90 14.80 13.76
C GLU A 87 -7.21 16.17 13.95
N CYS A 88 -6.95 16.92 12.87
CA CYS A 88 -6.27 18.21 12.97
C CYS A 88 -7.19 19.26 13.61
N ALA A 89 -6.75 19.92 14.68
CA ALA A 89 -7.51 20.98 15.33
C ALA A 89 -7.83 22.18 14.40
N ALA A 90 -7.06 22.38 13.33
CA ALA A 90 -7.33 23.41 12.34
C ALA A 90 -8.66 23.21 11.59
N CYS A 91 -9.19 21.98 11.52
CA CYS A 91 -10.48 21.66 10.89
C CYS A 91 -11.67 22.45 11.45
N GLY A 92 -11.58 22.91 12.71
CA GLY A 92 -12.63 23.71 13.34
C GLY A 92 -12.58 25.21 12.99
N ILE A 93 -11.55 25.64 12.26
CA ILE A 93 -11.29 27.07 11.95
C ILE A 93 -11.20 27.27 10.43
N ASP A 94 -10.49 26.38 9.74
CA ASP A 94 -10.28 26.38 8.29
C ASP A 94 -10.07 24.91 7.84
N ARG A 95 -9.52 24.67 6.65
CA ARG A 95 -9.07 23.33 6.24
C ARG A 95 -7.94 22.79 7.14
N PRO A 96 -7.81 21.45 7.26
CA PRO A 96 -6.67 20.85 7.95
C PRO A 96 -5.33 21.29 7.36
N ILE A 97 -4.29 21.16 8.18
CA ILE A 97 -2.92 21.20 7.67
C ILE A 97 -2.75 20.05 6.69
N ARG A 98 -2.14 20.31 5.53
CA ARG A 98 -1.83 19.27 4.53
C ARG A 98 -0.63 18.42 4.95
N ILE A 99 -0.82 17.65 6.02
CA ILE A 99 0.17 16.80 6.68
C ILE A 99 0.81 15.83 5.70
N GLY A 100 0.02 15.14 4.86
CA GLY A 100 0.55 14.20 3.87
C GLY A 100 1.55 14.86 2.91
N LYS A 101 1.18 16.05 2.41
CA LYS A 101 2.03 16.84 1.49
C LYS A 101 3.32 17.34 2.17
N LEU A 102 3.24 17.81 3.42
CA LEU A 102 4.42 18.22 4.19
C LEU A 102 5.35 17.03 4.47
N GLN A 103 4.79 15.87 4.79
CA GLN A 103 5.54 14.64 5.05
C GLN A 103 6.29 14.19 3.78
N ARG A 104 5.59 14.13 2.63
CA ARG A 104 6.21 13.84 1.32
C ARG A 104 7.32 14.85 1.00
N PHE A 105 7.03 16.14 1.16
CA PHE A 105 8.00 17.22 0.93
C PHE A 105 9.28 17.01 1.75
N LEU A 106 9.19 16.73 3.05
CA LEU A 106 10.36 16.53 3.91
C LEU A 106 11.22 15.35 3.43
N VAL A 107 10.58 14.24 3.02
CA VAL A 107 11.32 13.09 2.47
C VAL A 107 12.01 13.46 1.16
N GLU A 108 11.33 14.15 0.24
CA GLU A 108 11.96 14.61 -1.01
C GLU A 108 13.10 15.62 -0.77
N GLN A 109 12.92 16.55 0.18
CA GLN A 109 13.97 17.51 0.55
C GLN A 109 15.23 16.83 1.05
N SER A 110 15.08 15.73 1.80
CA SER A 110 16.25 14.96 2.26
C SER A 110 17.12 14.46 1.11
N TRP A 111 16.51 14.09 -0.02
CA TRP A 111 17.25 13.63 -1.20
C TRP A 111 17.83 14.81 -1.98
N ARG A 112 17.07 15.90 -2.11
CA ARG A 112 17.52 17.13 -2.79
C ARG A 112 18.76 17.75 -2.13
N THR A 113 18.86 17.66 -0.81
CA THR A 113 19.98 18.22 -0.04
C THR A 113 21.03 17.16 0.35
N ASP A 114 20.95 15.94 -0.19
CA ASP A 114 21.76 14.77 0.21
C ASP A 114 21.85 14.56 1.74
N PHE A 115 20.78 14.90 2.46
CA PHE A 115 20.72 14.75 3.92
C PHE A 115 20.32 13.32 4.29
N ARG A 116 21.34 12.48 4.52
CA ARG A 116 21.20 11.05 4.83
C ARG A 116 21.07 10.83 6.33
N VAL A 117 19.84 10.72 6.83
CA VAL A 117 19.53 10.53 8.27
C VAL A 117 20.24 9.33 8.91
N PHE A 118 20.42 8.25 8.14
CA PHE A 118 20.98 6.99 8.63
C PHE A 118 22.46 6.78 8.24
N ALA A 119 23.07 7.72 7.51
CA ALA A 119 24.48 7.62 7.17
C ALA A 119 25.35 7.59 8.42
N GLY A 120 26.38 6.74 8.43
CA GLY A 120 27.30 6.59 9.56
C GLY A 120 26.75 5.80 10.75
N ARG A 121 25.50 5.32 10.71
CA ARG A 121 25.03 4.37 11.74
C ARG A 121 25.84 3.07 11.64
N PRO A 122 26.31 2.51 12.77
CA PRO A 122 26.97 1.21 12.78
C PRO A 122 26.08 0.17 12.11
N ARG A 123 26.67 -0.65 11.24
CA ARG A 123 25.92 -1.77 10.67
C ARG A 123 25.51 -2.71 11.80
N PRO A 124 24.32 -3.32 11.70
CA PRO A 124 23.92 -4.36 12.62
C PRO A 124 24.99 -5.45 12.74
N ALA A 125 25.33 -5.80 13.98
CA ALA A 125 26.35 -6.78 14.30
C ALA A 125 25.85 -7.66 15.46
N GLY A 126 26.14 -8.95 15.37
CA GLY A 126 25.74 -9.92 16.39
C GLY A 126 25.37 -11.28 15.83
N GLU A 127 25.32 -12.27 16.69
CA GLU A 127 25.05 -13.68 16.32
C GLU A 127 23.56 -13.93 16.01
N LYS A 128 22.66 -13.16 16.64
CA LYS A 128 21.21 -13.33 16.49
C LYS A 128 20.71 -12.59 15.26
N ARG A 129 20.45 -13.34 14.18
CA ARG A 129 19.95 -12.81 12.91
C ARG A 129 18.45 -13.04 12.74
N VAL A 130 17.77 -12.16 12.03
CA VAL A 130 16.32 -12.26 11.76
C VAL A 130 16.05 -12.40 10.27
N ALA A 131 15.18 -13.34 9.90
CA ALA A 131 14.68 -13.46 8.54
C ALA A 131 13.35 -12.72 8.40
N VAL A 132 13.23 -11.88 7.38
CA VAL A 132 11.99 -11.19 7.02
C VAL A 132 11.54 -11.71 5.66
N ILE A 133 10.33 -12.26 5.57
CA ILE A 133 9.78 -12.81 4.34
C ILE A 133 8.81 -11.82 3.72
N GLY A 134 9.15 -11.31 2.54
CA GLY A 134 8.45 -10.26 1.82
C GLY A 134 9.07 -8.88 2.05
N ALA A 135 9.35 -8.16 0.97
CA ALA A 135 9.87 -6.79 0.98
C ALA A 135 8.77 -5.76 0.70
N GLY A 136 7.54 -6.02 1.15
CA GLY A 136 6.44 -5.04 1.18
C GLY A 136 6.52 -4.09 2.39
N PRO A 137 5.52 -3.20 2.59
CA PRO A 137 5.56 -2.20 3.65
C PRO A 137 5.83 -2.76 5.06
N ALA A 138 5.18 -3.86 5.43
CA ALA A 138 5.38 -4.51 6.72
C ALA A 138 6.80 -5.05 6.88
N GLY A 139 7.33 -5.73 5.86
CA GLY A 139 8.67 -6.31 5.88
C GLY A 139 9.76 -5.23 5.91
N LEU A 140 9.65 -4.20 5.07
CA LEU A 140 10.57 -3.08 5.05
C LEU A 140 10.59 -2.33 6.38
N SER A 141 9.40 -2.09 6.97
CA SER A 141 9.33 -1.45 8.28
C SER A 141 9.92 -2.33 9.39
N CYS A 142 9.62 -3.64 9.41
CA CYS A 142 10.18 -4.56 10.39
C CYS A 142 11.71 -4.63 10.30
N ALA A 143 12.23 -4.79 9.08
CA ALA A 143 13.66 -4.87 8.83
C ALA A 143 14.39 -3.59 9.24
N ALA A 144 13.85 -2.42 8.88
CA ALA A 144 14.44 -1.13 9.24
C ALA A 144 14.47 -0.92 10.76
N GLU A 145 13.38 -1.21 11.46
CA GLU A 145 13.33 -1.05 12.92
C GLU A 145 14.29 -2.01 13.65
N LEU A 146 14.39 -3.26 13.20
CA LEU A 146 15.36 -4.21 13.74
C LEU A 146 16.80 -3.78 13.47
N ALA A 147 17.09 -3.29 12.26
CA ALA A 147 18.41 -2.78 11.91
C ALA A 147 18.79 -1.53 12.72
N LYS A 148 17.83 -0.62 12.99
CA LYS A 148 18.02 0.52 13.90
C LYS A 148 18.37 0.08 15.32
N LEU A 149 17.95 -1.10 15.75
CA LEU A 149 18.29 -1.73 17.03
C LEU A 149 19.60 -2.53 16.99
N GLY A 150 20.33 -2.52 15.86
CA GLY A 150 21.59 -3.23 15.70
C GLY A 150 21.45 -4.73 15.42
N ILE A 151 20.24 -5.22 15.14
CA ILE A 151 19.97 -6.65 14.89
C ILE A 151 20.16 -6.94 13.39
N PRO A 152 21.01 -7.89 12.98
CA PRO A 152 21.18 -8.22 11.57
C PRO A 152 19.90 -8.82 10.96
N VAL A 153 19.51 -8.32 9.79
CA VAL A 153 18.28 -8.74 9.10
C VAL A 153 18.58 -9.12 7.65
N THR A 154 18.04 -10.27 7.24
CA THR A 154 17.99 -10.69 5.84
C THR A 154 16.53 -10.71 5.38
N VAL A 155 16.21 -9.93 4.36
CA VAL A 155 14.90 -9.87 3.71
C VAL A 155 14.90 -10.79 2.49
N PHE A 156 14.00 -11.76 2.46
CA PHE A 156 13.76 -12.65 1.33
C PHE A 156 12.57 -12.13 0.51
N GLU A 157 12.80 -11.84 -0.76
CA GLU A 157 11.78 -11.30 -1.67
C GLU A 157 11.67 -12.19 -2.90
N ALA A 158 10.43 -12.57 -3.26
CA ALA A 158 10.16 -13.43 -4.39
C ALA A 158 10.37 -12.72 -5.73
N ARG A 159 10.10 -11.41 -5.78
CA ARG A 159 10.22 -10.57 -6.98
C ARG A 159 11.64 -10.00 -7.13
N PRO A 160 11.98 -9.39 -8.29
CA PRO A 160 13.32 -8.85 -8.55
C PRO A 160 13.66 -7.61 -7.70
N GLU A 161 12.67 -6.86 -7.24
CA GLU A 161 12.86 -5.62 -6.50
C GLU A 161 11.92 -5.50 -5.29
N ALA A 162 12.38 -4.81 -4.24
CA ALA A 162 11.62 -4.51 -3.03
C ALA A 162 10.49 -3.49 -3.25
N GLY A 163 9.48 -3.50 -2.38
CA GLY A 163 8.40 -2.53 -2.33
C GLY A 163 7.01 -3.16 -2.25
N GLY A 164 6.87 -4.43 -2.64
CA GLY A 164 5.57 -5.12 -2.65
C GLY A 164 4.51 -4.33 -3.41
N VAL A 165 3.33 -4.13 -2.81
CA VAL A 165 2.24 -3.36 -3.43
C VAL A 165 2.64 -1.94 -3.82
N LEU A 166 3.56 -1.29 -3.07
CA LEU A 166 4.05 0.06 -3.43
C LEU A 166 4.76 0.07 -4.79
N ARG A 167 5.44 -1.03 -5.14
CA ARG A 167 6.14 -1.15 -6.42
C ARG A 167 5.25 -1.69 -7.52
N TYR A 168 4.48 -2.74 -7.24
CA TYR A 168 3.79 -3.52 -8.27
C TYR A 168 2.28 -3.30 -8.32
N GLY A 169 1.67 -2.72 -7.28
CA GLY A 169 0.24 -2.42 -7.23
C GLY A 169 -0.08 -0.95 -7.42
N VAL A 170 0.75 -0.03 -6.93
CA VAL A 170 0.51 1.41 -7.04
C VAL A 170 1.01 1.94 -8.39
N PRO A 171 0.17 2.65 -9.16
CA PRO A 171 0.56 3.24 -10.44
C PRO A 171 1.70 4.27 -10.35
N GLU A 172 2.44 4.42 -11.46
CA GLU A 172 3.57 5.37 -11.57
C GLU A 172 3.17 6.83 -11.35
N PHE A 173 1.97 7.23 -11.80
CA PHE A 173 1.50 8.61 -11.65
C PHE A 173 1.20 8.98 -10.18
N ARG A 174 0.94 7.97 -9.33
CA ARG A 174 0.77 8.15 -7.89
C ARG A 174 2.08 8.04 -7.15
N LEU A 175 2.78 6.92 -7.33
CA LEU A 175 4.05 6.62 -6.66
C LEU A 175 5.14 6.25 -7.69
N PRO A 176 5.98 7.23 -8.07
CA PRO A 176 7.06 6.99 -9.01
C PRO A 176 8.06 5.96 -8.50
N LYS A 177 8.61 5.12 -9.39
CA LYS A 177 9.61 4.11 -9.00
C LYS A 177 10.84 4.73 -8.35
N ALA A 178 11.31 5.84 -8.91
CA ALA A 178 12.48 6.55 -8.39
C ALA A 178 12.24 7.10 -6.97
N PHE A 179 11.01 7.55 -6.68
CA PHE A 179 10.63 7.98 -5.33
C PHE A 179 10.73 6.81 -4.34
N LEU A 180 10.11 5.67 -4.68
CA LEU A 180 10.16 4.48 -3.82
C LEU A 180 11.59 3.96 -3.65
N GLU A 181 12.42 4.03 -4.68
CA GLU A 181 13.83 3.62 -4.61
C GLU A 181 14.62 4.47 -3.62
N GLY A 182 14.31 5.77 -3.50
CA GLY A 182 14.90 6.66 -2.50
C GLY A 182 14.63 6.18 -1.06
N GLU A 183 13.41 5.72 -0.76
CA GLU A 183 13.08 5.18 0.57
C GLU A 183 13.67 3.79 0.79
N ILE A 184 13.71 2.94 -0.24
CA ILE A 184 14.38 1.63 -0.16
C ILE A 184 15.89 1.81 0.07
N ALA A 185 16.51 2.83 -0.52
CA ALA A 185 17.91 3.16 -0.28
C ALA A 185 18.17 3.52 1.19
N ASP A 186 17.25 4.24 1.85
CA ASP A 186 17.33 4.49 3.29
C ASP A 186 17.30 3.17 4.09
N VAL A 187 16.44 2.22 3.73
CA VAL A 187 16.40 0.87 4.37
C VAL A 187 17.73 0.13 4.15
N ARG A 188 18.28 0.14 2.94
CA ARG A 188 19.59 -0.48 2.64
C ARG A 188 20.73 0.18 3.41
N SER A 189 20.68 1.49 3.61
CA SER A 189 21.71 2.23 4.35
C SER A 189 21.80 1.83 5.83
N LEU A 190 20.73 1.25 6.39
CA LEU A 190 20.72 0.64 7.72
C LEU A 190 21.44 -0.72 7.79
N GLY A 191 21.98 -1.23 6.68
CA GLY A 191 22.67 -2.51 6.61
C GLY A 191 21.75 -3.73 6.47
N VAL A 192 20.49 -3.51 6.07
CA VAL A 192 19.56 -4.61 5.76
C VAL A 192 20.01 -5.33 4.48
N GLU A 193 20.11 -6.65 4.56
CA GLU A 193 20.48 -7.49 3.43
C GLU A 193 19.23 -7.94 2.66
N PHE A 194 19.23 -7.79 1.33
CA PHE A 194 18.12 -8.23 0.48
C PHE A 194 18.53 -9.44 -0.37
N ARG A 195 17.65 -10.44 -0.43
CA ARG A 195 17.75 -11.62 -1.27
C ARG A 195 16.56 -11.64 -2.22
N PHE A 196 16.70 -10.98 -3.37
CA PHE A 196 15.69 -10.92 -4.43
C PHE A 196 15.62 -12.22 -5.23
N GLY A 197 14.47 -12.48 -5.87
CA GLY A 197 14.22 -13.72 -6.60
C GLY A 197 14.22 -14.98 -5.73
N LYS A 198 14.11 -14.84 -4.39
CA LYS A 198 14.11 -15.94 -3.43
C LYS A 198 12.72 -16.11 -2.82
N ARG A 199 11.86 -16.81 -3.56
CA ARG A 199 10.54 -17.20 -3.06
C ARG A 199 10.68 -18.24 -1.96
N ILE A 200 10.10 -17.98 -0.80
CA ILE A 200 9.88 -18.99 0.24
C ILE A 200 8.51 -19.62 -0.04
N PRO A 201 8.44 -20.91 -0.41
CA PRO A 201 7.26 -21.49 -1.06
C PRO A 201 6.11 -21.78 -0.10
N SER A 202 6.38 -21.86 1.21
CA SER A 202 5.37 -22.21 2.21
C SER A 202 5.71 -21.66 3.58
N ARG A 203 4.71 -21.63 4.46
CA ARG A 203 4.91 -21.30 5.87
C ARG A 203 5.92 -22.23 6.53
N ALA A 204 5.84 -23.54 6.30
CA ALA A 204 6.79 -24.50 6.86
C ALA A 204 8.24 -24.22 6.42
N ALA A 205 8.45 -23.84 5.15
CA ALA A 205 9.76 -23.46 4.65
C ALA A 205 10.29 -22.17 5.30
N ALA A 206 9.40 -21.21 5.61
CA ALA A 206 9.77 -20.01 6.35
C ALA A 206 10.13 -20.33 7.80
N GLU A 207 9.34 -21.17 8.48
CA GLU A 207 9.61 -21.60 9.86
C GLU A 207 10.92 -22.39 9.97
N ALA A 208 11.26 -23.18 8.95
CA ALA A 208 12.51 -23.93 8.88
C ALA A 208 13.77 -23.05 8.86
N LEU A 209 13.65 -21.74 8.57
CA LEU A 209 14.78 -20.81 8.67
C LEU A 209 15.29 -20.66 10.11
N LEU A 210 14.45 -20.93 11.12
CA LEU A 210 14.88 -20.98 12.52
C LEU A 210 16.01 -22.02 12.73
N GLY A 211 15.94 -23.15 12.04
CA GLY A 211 16.98 -24.19 12.06
C GLY A 211 18.19 -23.87 11.18
N LYS A 212 18.14 -22.81 10.36
CA LYS A 212 19.20 -22.39 9.42
C LYS A 212 19.99 -21.17 9.92
N GLY A 213 20.01 -20.96 11.24
CA GLY A 213 20.81 -19.92 11.87
C GLY A 213 20.14 -18.53 11.95
N PHE A 214 18.80 -18.47 11.81
CA PHE A 214 18.01 -17.30 12.17
C PHE A 214 17.36 -17.51 13.54
N SER A 215 17.41 -16.50 14.40
CA SER A 215 16.82 -16.55 15.74
C SER A 215 15.33 -16.16 15.76
N ALA A 216 14.84 -15.50 14.72
CA ALA A 216 13.43 -15.19 14.53
C ALA A 216 13.08 -15.05 13.05
N VAL A 217 11.80 -15.22 12.73
CA VAL A 217 11.22 -15.08 11.39
C VAL A 217 10.02 -14.14 11.46
N PHE A 218 9.94 -13.17 10.53
CA PHE A 218 8.76 -12.33 10.33
C PHE A 218 8.13 -12.59 8.96
N LEU A 219 6.82 -12.84 8.94
CA LEU A 219 6.03 -13.09 7.75
C LEU A 219 5.26 -11.83 7.35
N GLY A 220 5.72 -11.14 6.30
CA GLY A 220 5.16 -9.92 5.74
C GLY A 220 4.86 -10.04 4.24
N ILE A 221 4.29 -11.17 3.84
CA ILE A 221 4.14 -11.59 2.42
C ILE A 221 2.96 -10.95 1.68
N GLY A 222 2.03 -10.33 2.40
CA GLY A 222 0.86 -9.65 1.81
C GLY A 222 -0.15 -10.62 1.17
N LEU A 223 -1.03 -10.08 0.33
CA LEU A 223 -2.07 -10.82 -0.40
C LEU A 223 -1.95 -10.53 -1.90
N TRP A 224 -1.55 -11.54 -2.68
CA TRP A 224 -1.28 -11.40 -4.11
C TRP A 224 -2.26 -12.16 -5.01
N LYS A 225 -3.11 -13.01 -4.44
CA LYS A 225 -4.15 -13.70 -5.21
C LYS A 225 -5.36 -12.78 -5.32
N ALA A 226 -5.72 -12.39 -6.53
CA ALA A 226 -6.90 -11.54 -6.73
C ALA A 226 -8.18 -12.35 -6.51
N SER A 227 -9.14 -11.77 -5.79
CA SER A 227 -10.49 -12.31 -5.68
C SER A 227 -11.19 -12.25 -7.05
N ARG A 228 -12.01 -13.25 -7.35
CA ARG A 228 -12.72 -13.41 -8.63
C ARG A 228 -14.23 -13.50 -8.40
N LEU A 229 -15.04 -13.15 -9.38
CA LEU A 229 -16.49 -13.38 -9.27
C LEU A 229 -16.79 -14.89 -9.12
N GLU A 230 -17.62 -15.23 -8.14
CA GLU A 230 -17.94 -16.61 -7.81
C GLU A 230 -18.78 -17.29 -8.90
N GLY A 231 -18.44 -18.54 -9.21
CA GLY A 231 -19.17 -19.36 -10.18
C GLY A 231 -19.12 -18.85 -11.62
N LYS A 232 -18.15 -17.99 -11.98
CA LYS A 232 -18.02 -17.42 -13.33
C LYS A 232 -16.77 -17.94 -14.06
N PRO A 233 -16.79 -17.98 -15.42
CA PRO A 233 -15.63 -18.36 -16.21
C PRO A 233 -14.43 -17.46 -15.90
N ARG A 234 -13.25 -18.08 -15.77
CA ARG A 234 -12.01 -17.38 -15.44
C ARG A 234 -11.07 -17.19 -16.62
N ASP A 235 -11.20 -18.05 -17.62
CA ASP A 235 -10.40 -18.09 -18.84
C ASP A 235 -11.19 -17.43 -19.97
N VAL A 236 -11.26 -16.09 -19.91
CA VAL A 236 -11.92 -15.26 -20.92
C VAL A 236 -10.88 -14.28 -21.45
N ALA A 237 -10.63 -14.28 -22.75
CA ALA A 237 -9.64 -13.37 -23.32
C ALA A 237 -10.13 -11.92 -23.18
N GLY A 238 -9.34 -11.08 -22.50
CA GLY A 238 -9.73 -9.70 -22.13
C GLY A 238 -10.21 -9.56 -20.69
N LEU A 239 -10.40 -10.65 -19.94
CA LEU A 239 -10.62 -10.61 -18.49
C LEU A 239 -9.29 -10.62 -17.75
N LEU A 240 -9.03 -9.58 -16.96
CA LEU A 240 -7.81 -9.39 -16.20
C LEU A 240 -8.13 -9.25 -14.70
N SER A 241 -7.20 -9.71 -13.86
CA SER A 241 -7.23 -9.32 -12.45
C SER A 241 -6.57 -7.95 -12.26
N SER A 242 -7.00 -7.20 -11.24
CA SER A 242 -6.34 -5.93 -10.88
C SER A 242 -4.87 -6.10 -10.52
N VAL A 243 -4.51 -7.20 -9.84
CA VAL A 243 -3.11 -7.52 -9.51
C VAL A 243 -2.28 -7.69 -10.78
N ASP A 244 -2.76 -8.48 -11.75
CA ASP A 244 -2.03 -8.72 -13.00
C ASP A 244 -1.97 -7.47 -13.86
N PHE A 245 -3.08 -6.74 -13.95
CA PHE A 245 -3.18 -5.50 -14.73
C PHE A 245 -2.20 -4.44 -14.23
N LEU A 246 -2.21 -4.13 -12.93
CA LEU A 246 -1.35 -3.10 -12.34
C LEU A 246 0.13 -3.55 -12.31
N ALA A 247 0.40 -4.81 -11.98
CA ALA A 247 1.77 -5.33 -12.00
C ALA A 247 2.38 -5.30 -13.40
N ALA A 248 1.59 -5.60 -14.45
CA ALA A 248 2.04 -5.55 -15.83
C ALA A 248 2.53 -4.15 -16.24
N LEU A 249 1.94 -3.09 -15.69
CA LEU A 249 2.38 -1.72 -15.95
C LEU A 249 3.74 -1.40 -15.32
N ARG A 250 4.21 -2.25 -14.40
CA ARG A 250 5.41 -2.06 -13.59
C ARG A 250 6.53 -3.05 -13.90
N ASP A 251 6.23 -4.23 -14.43
CA ASP A 251 7.19 -5.32 -14.65
C ASP A 251 7.55 -5.59 -16.13
N GLY A 252 7.38 -4.61 -17.01
CA GLY A 252 7.80 -4.67 -18.42
C GLY A 252 6.72 -5.12 -19.40
N ARG A 253 5.58 -5.63 -18.91
CA ARG A 253 4.42 -6.03 -19.74
C ARG A 253 3.51 -4.85 -20.14
N LYS A 254 3.87 -3.61 -19.79
CA LYS A 254 3.09 -2.39 -20.05
C LYS A 254 2.67 -2.23 -21.51
N VAL A 255 3.57 -2.53 -22.46
CA VAL A 255 3.27 -2.42 -23.90
C VAL A 255 2.20 -3.42 -24.32
N ALA A 256 2.28 -4.66 -23.83
CA ALA A 256 1.30 -5.69 -24.14
C ALA A 256 -0.10 -5.33 -23.60
N VAL A 257 -0.17 -4.90 -22.33
CA VAL A 257 -1.43 -4.46 -21.71
C VAL A 257 -1.96 -3.19 -22.39
N GLY A 258 -1.08 -2.25 -22.75
CA GLY A 258 -1.47 -1.06 -23.50
C GLY A 258 -2.12 -1.40 -24.85
N ARG A 259 -1.58 -2.37 -25.60
CA ARG A 259 -2.20 -2.85 -26.85
C ARG A 259 -3.56 -3.53 -26.61
N ALA A 260 -3.71 -4.25 -25.51
CA ALA A 260 -4.96 -4.91 -25.16
C ALA A 260 -6.08 -3.92 -24.79
N VAL A 261 -5.74 -2.74 -24.28
CA VAL A 261 -6.69 -1.71 -23.80
C VAL A 261 -6.96 -0.62 -24.84
N LYS A 262 -5.95 -0.22 -25.62
CA LYS A 262 -6.03 0.94 -26.50
C LYS A 262 -7.18 0.84 -27.50
N GLY A 263 -8.01 1.88 -27.56
CA GLY A 263 -9.15 2.00 -28.46
C GLY A 263 -10.32 1.06 -28.13
N ARG A 264 -10.35 0.47 -26.93
CA ARG A 264 -11.42 -0.44 -26.50
C ARG A 264 -12.20 0.13 -25.32
N THR A 265 -13.39 -0.41 -25.12
CA THR A 265 -14.20 -0.16 -23.92
C THR A 265 -13.76 -1.08 -22.79
N VAL A 266 -13.44 -0.50 -21.63
CA VAL A 266 -12.94 -1.21 -20.46
C VAL A 266 -13.95 -1.13 -19.31
N ALA A 267 -14.33 -2.28 -18.78
CA ALA A 267 -15.13 -2.38 -17.56
C ALA A 267 -14.25 -2.69 -16.34
N VAL A 268 -14.17 -1.79 -15.37
CA VAL A 268 -13.44 -2.02 -14.12
C VAL A 268 -14.43 -2.35 -13.01
N ILE A 269 -14.32 -3.55 -12.44
CA ILE A 269 -15.26 -4.05 -11.43
C ILE A 269 -14.71 -3.79 -10.03
N GLY A 270 -15.35 -2.88 -9.28
CA GLY A 270 -14.94 -2.55 -7.92
C GLY A 270 -15.23 -1.09 -7.58
N GLY A 271 -14.92 -0.69 -6.34
CA GLY A 271 -15.11 0.71 -5.90
C GLY A 271 -14.09 1.20 -4.87
N GLY A 272 -13.02 0.44 -4.63
CA GLY A 272 -11.90 0.87 -3.79
C GLY A 272 -10.80 1.55 -4.61
N SER A 273 -9.76 2.03 -3.94
CA SER A 273 -8.63 2.73 -4.59
C SER A 273 -7.98 1.92 -5.71
N VAL A 274 -7.89 0.59 -5.56
CA VAL A 274 -7.37 -0.29 -6.64
C VAL A 274 -8.23 -0.23 -7.90
N ALA A 275 -9.56 -0.13 -7.77
CA ALA A 275 -10.46 0.00 -8.92
C ALA A 275 -10.28 1.38 -9.59
N ILE A 276 -10.13 2.45 -8.80
CA ILE A 276 -9.83 3.79 -9.32
C ILE A 276 -8.49 3.80 -10.06
N ASP A 277 -7.45 3.23 -9.47
CA ASP A 277 -6.12 3.10 -10.08
C ASP A 277 -6.20 2.33 -11.42
N CYS A 278 -6.95 1.21 -11.47
CA CYS A 278 -7.17 0.46 -12.70
C CYS A 278 -7.87 1.30 -13.77
N ALA A 279 -8.95 2.01 -13.40
CA ALA A 279 -9.72 2.83 -14.33
C ALA A 279 -8.88 3.97 -14.93
N ARG A 280 -8.18 4.71 -14.07
CA ARG A 280 -7.30 5.81 -14.47
C ARG A 280 -6.10 5.35 -15.29
N CYS A 281 -5.57 4.16 -15.00
CA CYS A 281 -4.55 3.51 -15.84
C CYS A 281 -5.12 3.14 -17.21
N ALA A 282 -6.33 2.56 -17.29
CA ALA A 282 -6.94 2.20 -18.56
C ALA A 282 -7.14 3.41 -19.48
N LEU A 283 -7.63 4.53 -18.94
CA LEU A 283 -7.72 5.80 -19.66
C LEU A 283 -6.36 6.24 -20.21
N ARG A 284 -5.33 6.24 -19.37
CA ARG A 284 -3.95 6.60 -19.76
C ARG A 284 -3.34 5.66 -20.79
N LEU A 285 -3.80 4.41 -20.89
CA LEU A 285 -3.38 3.48 -21.95
C LEU A 285 -4.12 3.73 -23.27
N GLY A 286 -5.04 4.68 -23.31
CA GLY A 286 -5.81 5.07 -24.49
C GLY A 286 -7.06 4.23 -24.69
N ALA A 287 -7.68 3.71 -23.62
CA ALA A 287 -9.03 3.18 -23.69
C ALA A 287 -9.97 4.23 -24.31
N GLN A 288 -10.95 3.78 -25.10
CA GLN A 288 -11.94 4.67 -25.69
C GLN A 288 -12.92 5.14 -24.60
N ASP A 289 -13.48 4.19 -23.87
CA ASP A 289 -14.38 4.41 -22.75
C ASP A 289 -13.97 3.54 -21.57
N VAL A 290 -14.09 4.07 -20.35
CA VAL A 290 -13.81 3.32 -19.12
C VAL A 290 -14.99 3.43 -18.18
N TYR A 291 -15.59 2.28 -17.87
CA TYR A 291 -16.74 2.16 -16.98
C TYR A 291 -16.32 1.52 -15.66
N LEU A 292 -16.45 2.24 -14.56
CA LEU A 292 -16.28 1.70 -13.21
C LEU A 292 -17.62 1.15 -12.71
N LEU A 293 -17.70 -0.18 -12.60
CA LEU A 293 -18.87 -0.93 -12.19
C LEU A 293 -18.86 -1.12 -10.69
N TYR A 294 -19.83 -0.54 -9.99
CA TYR A 294 -19.93 -0.65 -8.55
C TYR A 294 -21.33 -1.00 -8.08
N ARG A 295 -21.42 -2.04 -7.23
CA ARG A 295 -22.68 -2.58 -6.72
C ARG A 295 -23.39 -1.70 -5.70
N ARG A 296 -22.78 -0.62 -5.21
CA ARG A 296 -23.39 0.33 -4.25
C ARG A 296 -23.40 1.74 -4.86
N SER A 297 -23.79 2.74 -4.08
CA SER A 297 -23.78 4.14 -4.51
C SER A 297 -22.38 4.78 -4.36
N TYR A 298 -22.20 5.95 -4.97
CA TYR A 298 -20.97 6.74 -4.92
C TYR A 298 -20.48 6.98 -3.48
N ALA A 299 -21.39 7.40 -2.59
CA ALA A 299 -21.07 7.66 -1.18
C ALA A 299 -20.68 6.41 -0.37
N GLN A 300 -20.92 5.20 -0.90
CA GLN A 300 -20.55 3.94 -0.25
C GLN A 300 -19.19 3.41 -0.76
N MET A 301 -18.62 4.05 -1.78
CA MET A 301 -17.34 3.67 -2.36
C MET A 301 -16.22 3.80 -1.31
N PRO A 302 -15.40 2.75 -1.11
CA PRO A 302 -14.28 2.82 -0.18
C PRO A 302 -13.07 3.61 -0.70
N ALA A 303 -13.00 3.96 -1.99
CA ALA A 303 -11.96 4.82 -2.53
C ALA A 303 -12.03 6.25 -1.92
N GLU A 304 -10.89 6.91 -1.82
CA GLU A 304 -10.83 8.27 -1.26
C GLU A 304 -11.56 9.27 -2.17
N GLU A 305 -12.10 10.34 -1.56
CA GLU A 305 -12.95 11.29 -2.30
C GLU A 305 -12.17 12.01 -3.40
N ASP A 306 -10.95 12.45 -3.12
CA ASP A 306 -10.05 13.06 -4.08
C ASP A 306 -9.76 12.13 -5.27
N GLU A 307 -9.44 10.86 -5.01
CA GLU A 307 -9.23 9.86 -6.06
C GLU A 307 -10.48 9.66 -6.94
N ARG A 308 -11.66 9.66 -6.33
CA ARG A 308 -12.93 9.52 -7.06
C ARG A 308 -13.24 10.75 -7.92
N GLN A 309 -13.02 11.94 -7.40
CA GLN A 309 -13.21 13.20 -8.13
C GLN A 309 -12.22 13.32 -9.29
N GLU A 310 -10.95 12.98 -9.07
CA GLU A 310 -9.93 12.95 -10.13
C GLU A 310 -10.32 11.97 -11.25
N ALA A 311 -10.76 10.76 -10.91
CA ALA A 311 -11.22 9.79 -11.91
C ALA A 311 -12.43 10.30 -12.72
N LEU A 312 -13.37 10.99 -12.07
CA LEU A 312 -14.51 11.59 -12.75
C LEU A 312 -14.08 12.72 -13.70
N LEU A 313 -13.18 13.60 -13.26
CA LEU A 313 -12.64 14.70 -14.07
C LEU A 313 -11.83 14.20 -15.28
N GLU A 314 -11.20 13.02 -15.16
CA GLU A 314 -10.49 12.36 -16.26
C GLU A 314 -11.42 11.65 -17.26
N GLY A 315 -12.72 11.55 -16.96
CA GLY A 315 -13.71 10.94 -17.84
C GLY A 315 -14.05 9.48 -17.54
N VAL A 316 -13.75 8.96 -16.34
CA VAL A 316 -14.26 7.64 -15.93
C VAL A 316 -15.77 7.70 -15.74
N HIS A 317 -16.50 6.78 -16.38
CA HIS A 317 -17.95 6.63 -16.22
C HIS A 317 -18.26 5.75 -15.01
N PHE A 318 -18.94 6.30 -14.00
CA PHE A 318 -19.34 5.55 -12.81
C PHE A 318 -20.71 4.88 -13.01
N LEU A 319 -20.71 3.57 -13.24
CA LEU A 319 -21.93 2.76 -13.26
C LEU A 319 -22.19 2.16 -11.88
N LEU A 320 -22.84 2.99 -11.06
CA LEU A 320 -23.21 2.70 -9.69
C LEU A 320 -24.47 1.83 -9.63
N LEU A 321 -24.69 1.17 -8.50
CA LEU A 321 -25.84 0.28 -8.29
C LEU A 321 -25.96 -0.82 -9.35
N ASN A 322 -24.82 -1.32 -9.83
CA ASN A 322 -24.74 -2.40 -10.80
C ASN A 322 -23.82 -3.50 -10.27
N GLN A 323 -24.36 -4.72 -10.19
CA GLN A 323 -23.65 -5.92 -9.78
C GLN A 323 -23.32 -6.75 -11.02
N PRO A 324 -22.04 -7.05 -11.29
CA PRO A 324 -21.68 -8.02 -12.32
C PRO A 324 -22.17 -9.40 -11.94
N VAL A 325 -22.86 -10.05 -12.88
CA VAL A 325 -23.41 -11.40 -12.76
C VAL A 325 -22.83 -12.37 -13.80
N GLY A 326 -21.99 -11.89 -14.73
CA GLY A 326 -21.31 -12.75 -15.68
C GLY A 326 -20.58 -12.00 -16.79
N TYR A 327 -20.01 -12.76 -17.71
CA TYR A 327 -19.28 -12.27 -18.87
C TYR A 327 -19.91 -12.81 -20.15
N LEU A 328 -20.01 -11.95 -21.16
CA LEU A 328 -20.44 -12.31 -22.50
C LEU A 328 -19.21 -12.48 -23.38
N THR A 329 -19.12 -13.61 -24.09
CA THR A 329 -17.99 -13.94 -24.94
C THR A 329 -18.39 -14.06 -26.41
N ASP A 330 -17.47 -13.73 -27.30
CA ASP A 330 -17.57 -14.04 -28.72
C ASP A 330 -17.29 -15.55 -28.97
N PRO A 331 -17.51 -16.06 -30.20
CA PRO A 331 -17.25 -17.47 -30.53
C PRO A 331 -15.78 -17.90 -30.41
N ARG A 332 -14.83 -16.96 -30.29
CA ARG A 332 -13.39 -17.23 -30.10
C ARG A 332 -12.99 -17.15 -28.62
N GLY A 333 -13.94 -16.95 -27.71
CA GLY A 333 -13.68 -16.83 -26.26
C GLY A 333 -13.21 -15.43 -25.83
N GLY A 334 -13.30 -14.43 -26.70
CA GLY A 334 -13.00 -13.03 -26.40
C GLY A 334 -14.13 -12.36 -25.64
N LEU A 335 -13.81 -11.52 -24.65
CA LEU A 335 -14.80 -10.72 -23.95
C LEU A 335 -15.49 -9.75 -24.93
N ARG A 336 -16.82 -9.77 -24.95
CA ARG A 336 -17.67 -8.83 -25.69
C ARG A 336 -18.46 -7.92 -24.75
N GLY A 337 -18.73 -8.36 -23.52
CA GLY A 337 -19.43 -7.54 -22.54
C GLY A 337 -19.50 -8.14 -21.15
N VAL A 338 -20.06 -7.36 -20.24
CA VAL A 338 -20.30 -7.75 -18.84
C VAL A 338 -21.80 -7.78 -18.60
N SER A 339 -22.31 -8.92 -18.14
CA SER A 339 -23.71 -9.03 -17.71
C SER A 339 -23.86 -8.43 -16.33
N LEU A 340 -24.83 -7.54 -16.18
CA LEU A 340 -25.06 -6.72 -15.00
C LEU A 340 -26.50 -6.90 -14.51
N ARG A 341 -26.68 -6.80 -13.20
CA ARG A 341 -27.98 -6.69 -12.56
C ARG A 341 -28.03 -5.42 -11.72
N ARG A 342 -29.12 -4.67 -11.78
CA ARG A 342 -29.28 -3.48 -10.94
C ARG A 342 -29.41 -3.88 -9.48
N THR A 343 -28.91 -3.02 -8.61
CA THR A 343 -29.05 -3.17 -7.16
C THR A 343 -29.76 -1.96 -6.57
N ARG A 344 -30.31 -2.13 -5.37
CA ARG A 344 -30.71 -1.04 -4.48
C ARG A 344 -29.92 -1.11 -3.17
N LEU A 345 -29.88 -0.02 -2.43
CA LEU A 345 -29.24 -0.01 -1.12
C LEU A 345 -30.20 -0.59 -0.07
N GLY A 346 -29.82 -1.72 0.53
CA GLY A 346 -30.50 -2.32 1.67
C GLY A 346 -30.06 -1.71 3.01
N VAL A 347 -30.16 -2.51 4.07
CA VAL A 347 -29.69 -2.16 5.42
C VAL A 347 -28.18 -2.08 5.50
N LYS A 348 -27.67 -1.41 6.54
CA LYS A 348 -26.22 -1.34 6.80
C LYS A 348 -25.68 -2.73 7.16
N ASP A 349 -24.51 -3.06 6.60
CA ASP A 349 -23.70 -4.24 6.95
C ASP A 349 -22.80 -3.94 8.16
N ALA A 350 -22.01 -4.92 8.59
CA ALA A 350 -21.07 -4.79 9.72
C ALA A 350 -19.99 -3.72 9.52
N SER A 351 -19.73 -3.31 8.27
CA SER A 351 -18.83 -2.18 7.97
C SER A 351 -19.51 -0.81 8.11
N GLY A 352 -20.79 -0.78 8.49
CA GLY A 352 -21.60 0.44 8.58
C GLY A 352 -22.13 0.94 7.23
N ARG A 353 -21.82 0.23 6.14
CA ARG A 353 -22.20 0.61 4.77
C ARG A 353 -23.46 -0.12 4.34
N ARG A 354 -24.32 0.51 3.55
CA ARG A 354 -25.55 -0.13 3.06
C ARG A 354 -25.21 -1.29 2.12
N ARG A 355 -25.74 -2.48 2.39
CA ARG A 355 -25.53 -3.66 1.55
C ARG A 355 -26.26 -3.48 0.21
N PRO A 356 -25.71 -3.99 -0.89
CA PRO A 356 -26.43 -4.05 -2.15
C PRO A 356 -27.48 -5.18 -2.09
N GLU A 357 -28.69 -4.90 -2.56
CA GLU A 357 -29.75 -5.89 -2.76
C GLU A 357 -30.06 -5.95 -4.25
N GLU A 358 -29.93 -7.13 -4.85
CA GLU A 358 -30.18 -7.33 -6.28
C GLU A 358 -31.66 -7.15 -6.61
N LEU A 359 -31.93 -6.51 -7.75
CA LEU A 359 -33.27 -6.36 -8.31
C LEU A 359 -33.47 -7.42 -9.39
N THR A 360 -34.17 -8.51 -9.06
CA THR A 360 -34.48 -9.58 -10.02
C THR A 360 -35.23 -9.03 -11.23
N GLY A 361 -34.87 -9.47 -12.44
CA GLY A 361 -35.48 -9.01 -13.69
C GLY A 361 -34.95 -7.67 -14.21
N SER A 362 -33.90 -7.13 -13.60
CA SER A 362 -33.23 -5.89 -14.04
C SER A 362 -31.90 -6.15 -14.77
N ASP A 363 -31.72 -7.37 -15.26
CA ASP A 363 -30.52 -7.82 -15.96
C ASP A 363 -30.34 -7.08 -17.29
N TRP A 364 -29.11 -6.65 -17.57
CA TRP A 364 -28.73 -5.98 -18.81
C TRP A 364 -27.24 -6.22 -19.09
N ALA A 365 -26.75 -5.80 -20.26
CA ALA A 365 -25.36 -6.00 -20.66
C ALA A 365 -24.67 -4.69 -21.01
N LEU A 366 -23.46 -4.50 -20.49
CA LEU A 366 -22.54 -3.47 -20.94
C LEU A 366 -21.59 -4.07 -21.98
N GLU A 367 -21.52 -3.48 -23.16
CA GLU A 367 -20.50 -3.85 -24.15
C GLU A 367 -19.11 -3.41 -23.68
N ALA A 368 -18.16 -4.34 -23.62
CA ALA A 368 -16.80 -4.10 -23.19
C ALA A 368 -15.90 -5.23 -23.68
N GLN A 369 -14.76 -4.87 -24.27
CA GLN A 369 -13.79 -5.85 -24.79
C GLN A 369 -12.68 -6.18 -23.79
N VAL A 370 -12.61 -5.43 -22.68
CA VAL A 370 -11.71 -5.70 -21.55
C VAL A 370 -12.47 -5.54 -20.24
N ALA A 371 -12.27 -6.45 -19.30
CA ALA A 371 -12.75 -6.31 -17.93
C ALA A 371 -11.60 -6.48 -16.93
N VAL A 372 -11.57 -5.64 -15.89
CA VAL A 372 -10.57 -5.72 -14.81
C VAL A 372 -11.28 -5.95 -13.48
N GLU A 373 -11.06 -7.11 -12.86
CA GLU A 373 -11.61 -7.44 -11.54
C GLU A 373 -10.76 -6.83 -10.42
N ALA A 374 -11.30 -5.81 -9.75
CA ALA A 374 -10.71 -5.06 -8.65
C ALA A 374 -11.56 -5.18 -7.37
N ILE A 375 -11.96 -6.41 -7.03
CA ILE A 375 -12.91 -6.72 -5.95
C ILE A 375 -12.26 -7.19 -4.64
N GLY A 376 -10.93 -7.22 -4.58
CA GLY A 376 -10.18 -7.61 -3.38
C GLY A 376 -9.06 -8.58 -3.70
N ASN A 377 -8.24 -8.85 -2.69
CA ASN A 377 -7.19 -9.85 -2.73
C ASN A 377 -7.36 -10.81 -1.55
N GLU A 378 -6.94 -12.04 -1.75
CA GLU A 378 -7.01 -13.12 -0.79
C GLU A 378 -5.63 -13.79 -0.63
N PRO A 379 -5.44 -14.62 0.42
CA PRO A 379 -4.23 -15.40 0.58
C PRO A 379 -4.06 -16.38 -0.58
N GLU A 380 -2.81 -16.78 -0.86
CA GLU A 380 -2.57 -17.90 -1.77
C GLU A 380 -3.21 -19.20 -1.24
N ASP A 381 -3.48 -20.13 -2.16
CA ASP A 381 -4.17 -21.38 -1.86
C ASP A 381 -3.46 -22.19 -0.76
N GLY A 382 -4.24 -22.67 0.21
CA GLY A 382 -3.75 -23.46 1.34
C GLY A 382 -3.02 -22.68 2.44
N LEU A 383 -2.79 -21.37 2.28
CA LEU A 383 -2.12 -20.56 3.29
C LEU A 383 -3.09 -19.97 4.33
N GLY A 384 -4.23 -19.46 3.86
CA GLY A 384 -5.19 -18.70 4.68
C GLY A 384 -4.58 -17.43 5.30
N LEU A 385 -5.39 -16.69 6.07
CA LEU A 385 -4.87 -15.60 6.89
C LEU A 385 -4.10 -16.17 8.09
N ILE A 386 -2.94 -15.58 8.39
CA ILE A 386 -2.12 -16.01 9.51
C ILE A 386 -2.67 -15.40 10.79
N ARG A 387 -2.95 -16.25 11.78
CA ARG A 387 -3.31 -15.80 13.13
C ARG A 387 -2.07 -15.30 13.87
N ALA A 388 -2.10 -14.05 14.28
CA ALA A 388 -1.09 -13.43 15.14
C ALA A 388 -1.75 -12.55 16.21
N ASP A 389 -1.13 -12.42 17.39
CA ASP A 389 -1.62 -11.53 18.44
C ASP A 389 -1.54 -10.06 17.97
N ALA A 390 -2.65 -9.34 18.05
CA ALA A 390 -2.75 -7.96 17.56
C ALA A 390 -1.85 -6.95 18.30
N ARG A 391 -1.39 -7.27 19.52
CA ARG A 391 -0.57 -6.39 20.36
C ARG A 391 0.92 -6.55 20.09
N ASP A 392 1.36 -7.73 19.67
CA ASP A 392 2.79 -8.04 19.58
C ASP A 392 3.21 -8.89 18.36
N CYS A 393 2.27 -9.14 17.44
CA CYS A 393 2.47 -9.83 16.16
C CYS A 393 2.98 -11.27 16.27
N ARG A 394 2.91 -11.91 17.44
CA ARG A 394 3.36 -13.31 17.62
C ARG A 394 2.37 -14.29 17.01
N THR A 395 2.89 -15.30 16.32
CA THR A 395 2.10 -16.47 15.92
C THR A 395 2.14 -17.53 17.02
N ALA A 396 1.39 -18.62 16.83
CA ALA A 396 1.45 -19.79 17.73
C ALA A 396 2.83 -20.48 17.76
N LYS A 397 3.67 -20.30 16.73
CA LYS A 397 5.02 -20.86 16.68
C LYS A 397 6.01 -19.88 17.31
N ALA A 398 6.70 -20.32 18.37
CA ALA A 398 7.74 -19.52 19.02
C ALA A 398 8.83 -19.11 18.02
N GLY A 399 9.27 -17.84 18.10
CA GLY A 399 10.24 -17.27 17.16
C GLY A 399 9.65 -16.84 15.81
N VAL A 400 8.35 -17.03 15.58
CA VAL A 400 7.68 -16.67 14.33
C VAL A 400 6.62 -15.60 14.57
N PHE A 401 6.71 -14.52 13.79
CA PHE A 401 5.87 -13.34 13.85
C PHE A 401 5.24 -13.09 12.48
N ALA A 402 4.09 -12.41 12.44
CA ALA A 402 3.42 -12.06 11.19
C ALA A 402 2.71 -10.72 11.29
N GLY A 403 2.59 -10.00 10.17
CA GLY A 403 1.95 -8.69 10.13
C GLY A 403 1.68 -8.18 8.71
N GLY A 404 0.92 -7.09 8.62
CA GLY A 404 0.39 -6.57 7.36
C GLY A 404 -0.79 -7.39 6.85
N ASP A 405 -1.04 -7.30 5.54
CA ASP A 405 -2.28 -7.82 4.94
C ASP A 405 -2.47 -9.33 5.12
N ILE A 406 -1.38 -10.11 5.27
CA ILE A 406 -1.49 -11.55 5.52
C ILE A 406 -2.13 -11.90 6.87
N VAL A 407 -2.16 -10.96 7.81
CA VAL A 407 -2.85 -11.09 9.10
C VAL A 407 -4.18 -10.36 9.08
N ARG A 408 -4.22 -9.15 8.50
CA ARG A 408 -5.38 -8.25 8.59
C ARG A 408 -6.45 -8.50 7.52
N GLY A 409 -6.10 -9.14 6.41
CA GLY A 409 -6.80 -8.90 5.15
C GLY A 409 -6.32 -7.63 4.47
N PRO A 410 -6.89 -7.24 3.31
CA PRO A 410 -6.54 -6.00 2.63
C PRO A 410 -6.75 -4.77 3.51
N ASP A 411 -5.70 -3.98 3.75
CA ASP A 411 -5.73 -2.79 4.62
C ASP A 411 -4.75 -1.72 4.08
N LEU A 412 -4.60 -0.60 4.81
CA LEU A 412 -3.77 0.53 4.43
C LEU A 412 -2.26 0.24 4.62
N VAL A 413 -1.43 0.81 3.74
CA VAL A 413 0.05 0.77 3.84
C VAL A 413 0.54 1.16 5.23
N VAL A 414 -0.05 2.20 5.84
CA VAL A 414 0.33 2.69 7.17
C VAL A 414 0.05 1.69 8.29
N ARG A 415 -0.94 0.78 8.12
CA ARG A 415 -1.22 -0.31 9.07
C ARG A 415 -0.21 -1.44 8.93
N ALA A 416 0.22 -1.76 7.71
CA ALA A 416 1.32 -2.68 7.48
C ALA A 416 2.64 -2.15 8.08
N VAL A 417 2.91 -0.85 7.95
CA VAL A 417 4.05 -0.20 8.64
C VAL A 417 3.94 -0.35 10.16
N LEU A 418 2.77 -0.06 10.75
CA LEU A 418 2.53 -0.26 12.19
C LEU A 418 2.83 -1.69 12.64
N ASP A 419 2.37 -2.69 11.89
CA ASP A 419 2.63 -4.09 12.22
C ASP A 419 4.11 -4.43 12.15
N GLY A 420 4.82 -3.93 11.14
CA GLY A 420 6.27 -4.09 11.03
C GLY A 420 7.01 -3.50 12.25
N LYS A 421 6.64 -2.30 12.69
CA LYS A 421 7.21 -1.67 13.89
C LYS A 421 6.90 -2.47 15.16
N THR A 422 5.66 -2.94 15.28
CA THR A 422 5.20 -3.73 16.43
C THR A 422 5.94 -5.06 16.51
N ALA A 423 6.06 -5.77 15.38
CA ALA A 423 6.78 -7.02 15.25
C ALA A 423 8.26 -6.84 15.58
N ALA A 424 8.94 -5.81 15.04
CA ALA A 424 10.34 -5.54 15.34
C ALA A 424 10.62 -5.38 16.85
N ARG A 425 9.78 -4.61 17.55
CA ARG A 425 9.87 -4.46 19.02
C ARG A 425 9.64 -5.78 19.75
N SER A 426 8.69 -6.58 19.27
CA SER A 426 8.37 -7.89 19.85
C SER A 426 9.49 -8.91 19.66
N ILE A 427 10.10 -8.94 18.47
CA ILE A 427 11.27 -9.74 18.12
C ILE A 427 12.46 -9.33 18.97
N ALA A 428 12.76 -8.03 19.08
CA ALA A 428 13.86 -7.55 19.91
C ALA A 428 13.72 -8.01 21.37
N ARG A 429 12.52 -7.91 21.95
CA ARG A 429 12.22 -8.44 23.30
C ARG A 429 12.35 -9.96 23.39
N PHE A 430 11.96 -10.68 22.34
CA PHE A 430 12.11 -12.14 22.28
C PHE A 430 13.58 -12.55 22.29
N LEU A 431 14.43 -11.85 21.53
CA LEU A 431 15.87 -12.12 21.45
C LEU A 431 16.63 -11.76 22.73
N THR A 432 16.16 -10.76 23.50
CA THR A 432 16.79 -10.39 24.78
C THR A 432 16.39 -11.31 25.94
N ARG A 433 15.16 -11.82 25.97
CA ARG A 433 14.69 -12.75 27.03
C ARG A 433 15.40 -14.10 27.04
N GLY A 434 16.06 -14.48 25.95
CA GLY A 434 16.96 -15.64 25.92
C GLY A 434 18.36 -15.37 26.52
N ARG A 435 18.64 -14.19 27.07
CA ARG A 435 19.82 -13.95 27.92
C ARG A 435 19.48 -14.40 29.34
N SER A 436 19.93 -15.59 29.75
CA SER A 436 20.32 -15.77 31.15
C SER A 436 21.37 -14.69 31.46
N PRO A 437 21.30 -13.98 32.59
CA PRO A 437 22.35 -13.05 32.96
C PRO A 437 23.65 -13.85 33.14
N GLN A 438 24.55 -13.78 32.17
CA GLN A 438 25.93 -14.15 32.40
C GLN A 438 26.42 -13.23 33.52
N LYS A 439 26.72 -13.83 34.68
CA LYS A 439 27.41 -13.18 35.79
C LYS A 439 28.56 -12.37 35.20
N ALA A 440 28.54 -11.06 35.43
CA ALA A 440 29.75 -10.26 35.32
C ALA A 440 30.76 -10.86 36.31
N ALA A 441 31.75 -11.58 35.79
CA ALA A 441 32.90 -11.98 36.57
C ALA A 441 33.73 -10.73 36.88
N ARG A 442 34.05 -10.58 38.16
CA ARG A 442 35.05 -9.64 38.67
C ARG A 442 36.44 -10.02 38.18
#